data_AF-A0A7C3H4N7-F1
#
_entry.id   AF-A0A7C3H4N7-F1
#
_cell.length_a   1.000
_cell.length_b   1.000
_cell.length_c   1.000
_cell.angle_alpha   90.00
_cell.angle_beta   90.00
_cell.angle_gamma   90.00
#
_symmetry.space_group_name_H-M   'P 1'
#
loop_
_entity.id
_entity.type
_entity.pdbx_description
1 polymer ?
#
loop_
_entity_poly.entity_id
_entity_poly.type
_entity_poly.pdbx_seq_one_letter_code
_entity_poly.pdbx_strand_id
1 'polypeptide(L)'
;MLENVLEQVITLIESDSRSGQALSLYALCKTLDIEKSGHMYMLKKLAELTPENRQLAYGLMELMSLGKAQGEAWDTVLVRMDTAIRG
;
A
#
# COMPACT_ATOMS: atom_id res chain seq x y z
N MET A 1 -5.01 1.57 -15.63
CA MET A 1 -3.75 0.99 -15.08
C MET A 1 -3.60 1.26 -13.58
N LEU A 2 -3.85 2.48 -13.09
CA LEU A 2 -3.70 2.82 -11.66
C LEU A 2 -4.76 2.20 -10.72
N GLU A 3 -6.02 2.08 -11.15
CA GLU A 3 -7.06 1.37 -10.37
C GLU A 3 -6.71 -0.11 -10.10
N ASN A 4 -5.84 -0.71 -10.91
CA ASN A 4 -5.40 -2.09 -10.75
C ASN A 4 -4.35 -2.24 -9.63
N VAL A 5 -3.64 -1.17 -9.25
CA VAL A 5 -2.59 -1.26 -8.23
C VAL A 5 -3.18 -1.60 -6.87
N LEU A 6 -4.29 -0.96 -6.48
CA LEU A 6 -4.94 -1.26 -5.20
C LEU A 6 -5.43 -2.70 -5.14
N GLU A 7 -6.03 -3.21 -6.23
CA GLU A 7 -6.50 -4.60 -6.29
C GLU A 7 -5.35 -5.61 -6.23
N GLN A 8 -4.22 -5.31 -6.87
CA GLN A 8 -3.01 -6.14 -6.77
C GLN A 8 -2.43 -6.16 -5.35
N VAL A 9 -2.40 -5.01 -4.68
CA VAL A 9 -1.86 -4.94 -3.31
C VAL A 9 -2.76 -5.71 -2.35
N ILE A 10 -4.09 -5.55 -2.42
CA ILE A 10 -4.99 -6.29 -1.54
C ILE A 10 -4.94 -7.80 -1.83
N THR A 11 -4.90 -8.21 -3.10
CA THR A 11 -4.75 -9.63 -3.47
C THR A 11 -3.48 -10.24 -2.88
N LEU A 12 -2.36 -9.51 -2.91
CA LEU A 12 -1.10 -9.96 -2.31
C LEU A 12 -1.23 -10.10 -0.79
N ILE A 13 -1.81 -9.11 -0.11
CA ILE A 13 -1.98 -9.13 1.35
C ILE A 13 -2.95 -10.25 1.77
N GLU A 14 -4.05 -10.45 1.04
CA GLU A 14 -5.01 -11.53 1.30
C GLU A 14 -4.38 -12.92 1.09
N SER A 15 -3.41 -13.05 0.18
CA SER A 15 -2.73 -14.32 -0.09
C SER A 15 -1.75 -14.77 1.02
N ASP A 16 -1.05 -13.82 1.65
CA ASP A 16 -0.13 -14.08 2.77
C ASP A 16 0.07 -12.80 3.61
N SER A 17 -0.88 -12.56 4.51
CA SER A 17 -0.95 -11.34 5.31
C SER A 17 0.18 -11.20 6.34
N ARG A 18 0.93 -12.27 6.61
CA ARG A 18 2.05 -12.26 7.57
C ARG A 18 3.42 -12.19 6.90
N SER A 19 3.48 -12.19 5.57
CA SER A 19 4.73 -12.00 4.85
C SER A 19 5.33 -10.61 5.13
N GLY A 20 6.66 -10.53 5.15
CA GLY A 20 7.36 -9.25 5.29
C GLY A 20 7.00 -8.26 4.17
N GLN A 21 6.61 -8.78 2.99
CA GLN A 21 6.16 -7.98 1.86
C GLN A 21 4.77 -7.38 2.09
N ALA A 22 3.81 -8.17 2.56
CA ALA A 22 2.47 -7.71 2.93
C ALA A 22 2.53 -6.63 4.01
N LEU A 23 3.32 -6.85 5.07
CA LEU A 23 3.49 -5.89 6.16
C LEU A 23 4.13 -4.58 5.68
N SER A 24 5.10 -4.65 4.77
CA SER A 24 5.76 -3.46 4.21
C SER A 24 4.82 -2.64 3.33
N LEU A 25 4.02 -3.29 2.48
CA LEU A 25 3.02 -2.61 1.63
C LEU A 25 1.86 -2.04 2.47
N TYR A 26 1.41 -2.78 3.49
CA TYR A 26 0.41 -2.29 4.43
C TYR A 26 0.87 -1.02 5.17
N ALA A 27 2.10 -1.04 5.71
CA ALA A 27 2.68 0.12 6.38
C ALA A 27 2.80 1.33 5.44
N LEU A 28 3.12 1.10 4.16
CA LEU A 28 3.13 2.15 3.14
C LEU A 28 1.74 2.76 2.96
N CYS A 29 0.70 1.95 2.73
CA CYS A 29 -0.68 2.45 2.58
C CYS A 29 -1.11 3.30 3.79
N LYS A 30 -0.84 2.82 5.02
CA LYS A 30 -1.14 3.57 6.25
C LYS A 30 -0.33 4.86 6.39
N THR A 31 0.90 4.89 5.88
CA THR A 31 1.72 6.11 5.87
C THR A 31 1.17 7.15 4.89
N LEU A 32 0.68 6.71 3.73
CA LEU A 32 0.06 7.59 2.74
C LEU A 32 -1.26 8.20 3.23
N ASP A 33 -1.95 7.51 4.14
CA ASP A 33 -3.21 7.95 4.77
C ASP A 33 -3.02 9.03 5.85
N ILE A 34 -1.79 9.25 6.33
CA ILE A 34 -1.50 10.25 7.35
C ILE A 34 -1.12 11.58 6.68
N GLU A 35 -2.02 12.57 6.73
CA GLU A 35 -1.86 13.89 6.08
C GLU A 35 -0.58 14.68 6.47
N LYS A 36 0.11 14.35 7.57
CA LYS A 36 1.13 15.23 8.18
C LYS A 36 2.47 14.60 8.60
N SER A 37 2.78 13.35 8.27
CA SER A 37 4.07 12.73 8.67
C SER A 37 4.99 12.41 7.49
N GLY A 38 6.25 12.83 7.60
CA GLY A 38 7.27 12.83 6.54
C GLY A 38 7.37 11.59 5.67
N HIS A 39 7.03 11.77 4.39
CA HIS A 39 7.23 10.85 3.26
C HIS A 39 8.68 10.33 3.10
N MET A 40 9.66 10.97 3.76
CA MET A 40 11.07 10.53 3.83
C MET A 40 11.26 9.11 4.39
N TYR A 41 10.36 8.64 5.27
CA TYR A 41 10.40 7.28 5.82
C TYR A 41 10.22 6.21 4.73
N MET A 42 9.63 6.56 3.57
CA MET A 42 9.23 5.61 2.54
C MET A 42 10.38 5.12 1.64
N LEU A 43 11.46 5.90 1.47
CA LEU A 43 12.58 5.52 0.59
C LEU A 43 13.37 4.32 1.13
N LYS A 44 13.64 4.27 2.44
CA LYS A 44 14.37 3.15 3.05
C LYS A 44 13.56 1.84 2.99
N LYS A 45 12.23 1.94 3.07
CA LYS A 45 11.32 0.78 2.99
C LYS A 45 11.28 0.11 1.63
N LEU A 46 11.61 0.82 0.55
CA LEU A 46 11.75 0.21 -0.77
C LEU A 46 12.86 -0.85 -0.81
N ALA A 47 13.90 -0.71 0.02
CA ALA A 47 14.98 -1.70 0.11
C ALA A 47 14.52 -3.02 0.76
N GLU A 48 13.42 -3.00 1.53
CA GLU A 48 12.82 -4.17 2.16
C GLU A 48 11.85 -4.92 1.21
N LEU A 49 11.49 -4.30 0.08
CA LEU A 49 10.59 -4.87 -0.93
C LEU A 49 11.35 -5.61 -2.03
N THR A 50 10.76 -6.67 -2.58
CA THR A 50 11.26 -7.31 -3.81
C THR A 50 11.13 -6.37 -5.01
N PRO A 51 11.88 -6.60 -6.12
CA PRO A 51 11.74 -5.79 -7.33
C PRO A 51 10.31 -5.67 -7.84
N GLU A 52 9.53 -6.74 -7.73
CA GLU A 52 8.13 -6.81 -8.16
C GLU A 52 7.25 -5.94 -7.26
N ASN A 53 7.39 -6.07 -5.94
CA ASN A 53 6.58 -5.30 -4.98
C ASN A 53 6.99 -3.83 -4.89
N ARG A 54 8.22 -3.48 -5.29
CA ARG A 54 8.59 -2.07 -5.49
C ARG A 54 7.74 -1.40 -6.57
N GLN A 55 7.30 -2.12 -7.61
CA GLN A 55 6.41 -1.54 -8.63
C GLN A 55 5.04 -1.18 -8.03
N LEU A 56 4.52 -2.01 -7.13
CA LEU A 56 3.30 -1.70 -6.39
C LEU A 56 3.48 -0.47 -5.50
N ALA A 57 4.62 -0.37 -4.80
CA ALA A 57 4.93 0.81 -4.00
C ALA A 57 5.01 2.10 -4.84
N TYR A 58 5.61 2.05 -6.03
CA TYR A 58 5.63 3.19 -6.94
C TYR A 58 4.24 3.57 -7.45
N GLY A 59 3.39 2.59 -7.78
CA GLY A 59 2.01 2.85 -8.17
C GLY A 59 1.18 3.49 -7.06
N LEU A 60 1.39 3.10 -5.80
CA LEU A 60 0.75 3.76 -4.64
C LEU A 60 1.22 5.21 -4.47
N MET A 61 2.51 5.47 -4.64
CA MET A 61 3.05 6.84 -4.61
C MET A 61 2.50 7.70 -5.76
N GLU A 62 2.28 7.12 -6.94
CA GLU A 62 1.65 7.80 -8.07
C GLU A 62 0.16 8.10 -7.82
N LEU A 63 -0.59 7.16 -7.21
CA LEU A 63 -1.96 7.43 -6.77
C LEU A 63 -2.02 8.60 -5.79
N MET A 64 -1.09 8.65 -4.84
CA MET A 64 -0.99 9.75 -3.89
C MET A 64 -0.67 11.08 -4.59
N SER A 65 0.30 11.12 -5.50
CA SER A 65 0.69 12.35 -6.21
C SER A 65 -0.44 12.92 -7.08
N LEU A 66 -1.35 12.06 -7.54
CA LEU A 66 -2.56 12.43 -8.28
C LEU A 66 -3.75 12.81 -7.38
N GLY A 67 -3.58 12.82 -6.05
CA GLY A 67 -4.67 13.09 -5.10
C GLY A 67 -5.74 11.99 -5.08
N LYS A 68 -5.37 10.75 -5.46
CA LYS A 68 -6.26 9.58 -5.52
C LYS A 68 -6.07 8.60 -4.36
N ALA A 69 -5.19 8.91 -3.40
CA ALA A 69 -5.09 8.20 -2.13
C ALA A 69 -6.21 8.65 -1.15
N GLN A 70 -7.45 8.68 -1.64
CA GLN A 70 -8.65 9.11 -0.91
C GLN A 70 -9.92 8.64 -1.65
N GLY A 71 -11.04 8.60 -0.95
CA GLY A 71 -12.35 8.28 -1.51
C GLY A 71 -12.70 6.79 -1.45
N GLU A 72 -13.91 6.44 -1.92
CA GLU A 72 -14.55 5.15 -1.66
C GLU A 72 -13.72 3.92 -2.05
N ALA A 73 -13.02 3.96 -3.19
CA ALA A 73 -12.18 2.85 -3.64
C ALA A 73 -10.95 2.65 -2.74
N TRP A 74 -10.35 3.74 -2.27
CA TRP A 74 -9.21 3.71 -1.34
C TRP A 74 -9.66 3.19 0.03
N ASP A 75 -10.77 3.73 0.55
CA ASP A 75 -11.34 3.35 1.85
C ASP A 75 -11.73 1.87 1.88
N THR A 76 -12.39 1.39 0.82
CA THR A 76 -12.80 -0.02 0.69
C THR A 76 -11.59 -0.95 0.73
N VAL A 77 -10.51 -0.60 0.03
CA VAL A 77 -9.29 -1.40 -0.01
C VAL A 77 -8.59 -1.38 1.35
N LEU A 78 -8.50 -0.21 2.01
CA LEU A 78 -7.93 -0.13 3.35
C LEU A 78 -8.68 -0.98 4.38
N VAL A 79 -10.02 -1.02 4.32
CA VAL A 79 -10.84 -1.86 5.21
C VAL A 79 -10.58 -3.35 4.96
N ARG A 80 -10.50 -3.77 3.69
CA ARG A 80 -10.14 -5.15 3.33
C ARG A 80 -8.74 -5.52 3.84
N MET A 81 -7.77 -4.61 3.67
CA MET A 81 -6.39 -4.80 4.17
C MET A 81 -6.36 -4.96 5.69
N ASP A 82 -7.04 -4.08 6.42
CA ASP A 82 -7.10 -4.13 7.88
C ASP A 82 -7.70 -5.44 8.38
N THR A 83 -8.73 -5.94 7.70
CA THR A 83 -9.37 -7.23 8.02
C THR A 83 -8.39 -8.38 7.80
N ALA A 84 -7.73 -8.44 6.65
CA ALA A 84 -6.78 -9.50 6.31
C ALA A 84 -5.56 -9.56 7.25
N ILE A 85 -5.08 -8.41 7.71
CA ILE A 85 -3.93 -8.30 8.63
C ILE A 85 -4.31 -8.69 10.06
N ARG A 86 -5.52 -8.32 10.52
CA ARG A 86 -5.98 -8.61 11.89
C ARG A 86 -6.35 -10.08 12.08
N GLY A 87 -6.82 -10.76 11.03
CA GLY A 87 -7.29 -12.13 11.07
C GLY A 87 -8.74 -12.22 11.51
#